data_AF-A0A839Q571-F1
#
_entry.id   AF-A0A839Q571-F1
#
_cell.length_a   1.000
_cell.length_b   1.000
_cell.length_c   1.000
_cell.angle_alpha   90.00
_cell.angle_beta   90.00
_cell.angle_gamma   90.00
#
_symmetry.space_group_name_H-M   'P 1'
#
loop_
_entity.id
_entity.type
_entity.pdbx_description
1 polymer ?
#
loop_
_entity_poly.entity_id
_entity_poly.type
_entity_poly.pdbx_seq_one_letter_code
_entity_poly.pdbx_strand_id
1 'polypeptide(L)'
;MANRPLAVGIAVIGIGQLRSDTCHYVERAAAGESFDLVWRRRAVARLSAFDAAHDHCAAPVALNVLRTRAATLVSRVVAGESLAIEHLGGAVAALRPLEHVARDRPRRLDPEFGPGPLRVDA
;
A
#
# COMPACT_ATOMS: atom_id res chain seq x y z
N MET A 1 3.01 -37.81 -6.79
CA MET A 1 2.51 -36.45 -7.10
C MET A 1 2.56 -35.64 -5.81
N ALA A 2 3.54 -34.74 -5.67
CA ALA A 2 3.82 -34.05 -4.42
C ALA A 2 2.80 -32.92 -4.19
N ASN A 3 1.76 -33.19 -3.41
CA ASN A 3 0.93 -32.15 -2.82
C ASN A 3 1.71 -31.55 -1.65
N ARG A 4 2.63 -30.63 -1.93
CA ARG A 4 3.19 -29.77 -0.89
C ARG A 4 2.11 -28.76 -0.53
N PRO A 5 1.60 -28.73 0.72
CA PRO A 5 0.88 -27.55 1.16
C PRO A 5 1.89 -26.42 1.03
N LEU A 6 1.63 -25.49 0.11
CA LEU A 6 2.35 -24.23 0.05
C LEU A 6 2.11 -23.59 1.41
N ALA A 7 3.08 -23.73 2.31
CA ALA A 7 3.27 -22.72 3.31
C ALA A 7 3.47 -21.43 2.51
N VAL A 8 2.38 -20.69 2.31
CA VAL A 8 2.43 -19.29 1.89
C VAL A 8 3.10 -18.60 3.07
N GLY A 9 4.43 -18.72 3.12
CA GLY A 9 5.27 -18.06 4.09
C GLY A 9 5.20 -16.60 3.73
N ILE A 10 4.41 -15.86 4.49
CA ILE A 10 4.34 -14.42 4.31
C ILE A 10 5.69 -13.87 4.75
N ALA A 11 6.49 -13.43 3.79
CA ALA A 11 7.81 -12.89 4.06
C ALA A 11 7.70 -11.43 4.51
N VAL A 12 8.46 -11.04 5.52
CA VAL A 12 8.36 -9.71 6.11
C VAL A 12 9.43 -8.80 5.52
N ILE A 13 9.02 -7.63 5.01
CA ILE A 13 9.92 -6.65 4.41
C ILE A 13 9.79 -5.28 5.07
N GLY A 14 10.92 -4.62 5.32
CA GLY A 14 10.92 -3.22 5.79
C GLY A 14 10.85 -2.21 4.64
N ILE A 15 10.51 -0.95 4.95
CA ILE A 15 10.57 0.16 3.97
C ILE A 15 11.96 0.30 3.34
N GLY A 16 13.03 0.07 4.13
CA GLY A 16 14.40 0.11 3.64
C GLY A 16 14.66 -0.96 2.56
N GLN A 17 14.20 -2.19 2.79
CA GLN A 17 14.30 -3.28 1.81
C GLN A 17 13.42 -3.02 0.59
N LEU A 18 12.20 -2.50 0.79
CA LEU A 18 11.33 -2.13 -0.32
C LEU A 18 11.99 -1.06 -1.20
N ARG A 19 12.71 -0.07 -0.66
CA ARG A 19 13.41 0.95 -1.47
C ARG A 19 14.61 0.40 -2.23
N SER A 20 15.36 -0.53 -1.64
CA SER A 20 16.55 -1.12 -2.27
C SER A 20 16.18 -2.09 -3.38
N ASP A 21 15.17 -2.94 -3.15
CA ASP A 21 14.87 -4.07 -4.03
C ASP A 21 13.40 -4.05 -4.50
N THR A 22 12.86 -2.85 -4.78
CA THR A 22 11.43 -2.68 -5.13
C THR A 22 11.02 -3.58 -6.28
N CYS A 23 11.81 -3.63 -7.35
CA CYS A 23 11.51 -4.41 -8.55
C CYS A 23 11.46 -5.91 -8.23
N HIS A 24 12.48 -6.40 -7.52
CA HIS A 24 12.57 -7.81 -7.14
C HIS A 24 11.37 -8.26 -6.29
N TYR A 25 10.99 -7.49 -5.26
CA TYR A 25 9.82 -7.85 -4.45
C TYR A 25 8.51 -7.77 -5.23
N VAL A 26 8.37 -6.81 -6.14
CA VAL A 26 7.16 -6.66 -6.97
C VAL A 26 7.04 -7.80 -7.98
N GLU A 27 8.14 -8.23 -8.60
CA GLU A 27 8.16 -9.39 -9.49
C GLU A 27 7.80 -10.68 -8.74
N ARG A 28 8.36 -10.88 -7.55
CA ARG A 28 8.00 -12.03 -6.71
C ARG A 28 6.54 -11.98 -6.27
N ALA A 29 6.03 -10.80 -5.95
CA ALA A 29 4.63 -10.61 -5.60
C ALA A 29 3.71 -10.93 -6.79
N ALA A 30 4.07 -10.47 -7.99
CA ALA A 30 3.37 -10.80 -9.23
C ALA A 30 3.43 -12.30 -9.56
N ALA A 31 4.49 -13.01 -9.14
CA ALA A 31 4.60 -14.46 -9.23
C ALA A 31 3.73 -15.22 -8.19
N GLY A 32 2.99 -14.51 -7.33
CA GLY A 32 2.08 -15.08 -6.34
C GLY A 32 2.66 -15.14 -4.91
N GLU A 33 3.86 -14.61 -4.69
CA GLU A 33 4.38 -14.47 -3.33
C GLU A 33 3.69 -13.32 -2.60
N SER A 34 3.62 -13.40 -1.27
CA SER A 34 3.00 -12.36 -0.45
C SER A 34 3.98 -11.88 0.60
N PHE A 35 4.08 -10.56 0.74
CA PHE A 35 5.00 -9.91 1.67
C PHE A 35 4.25 -8.99 2.62
N ASP A 36 4.52 -9.10 3.91
CA ASP A 36 4.02 -8.13 4.88
C ASP A 36 5.04 -7.00 5.04
N LEU A 37 4.60 -5.79 4.73
CA LEU A 37 5.39 -4.59 4.90
C LEU A 37 5.34 -4.14 6.36
N VAL A 38 6.51 -4.06 7.00
CA VAL A 38 6.65 -3.61 8.38
C VAL A 38 7.12 -2.17 8.45
N TRP A 39 6.38 -1.36 9.19
CA TRP A 39 6.72 0.02 9.53
C TRP A 39 6.61 0.23 11.05
N ARG A 40 7.59 0.93 11.64
CA ARG A 40 7.66 1.18 13.09
C ARG A 40 7.46 -0.11 13.94
N ARG A 41 8.06 -1.23 13.50
CA ARG A 41 7.96 -2.56 14.12
C ARG A 41 6.57 -3.22 14.07
N ARG A 42 5.65 -2.76 13.21
CA ARG A 42 4.33 -3.37 13.01
C ARG A 42 4.11 -3.65 11.53
N ALA A 43 3.46 -4.77 11.21
CA ALA A 43 3.00 -5.03 9.85
C ALA A 43 1.86 -4.07 9.54
N VAL A 44 2.00 -3.27 8.48
CA VAL A 44 1.06 -2.22 8.13
C VAL A 44 0.34 -2.47 6.82
N ALA A 45 0.97 -3.19 5.90
CA ALA A 45 0.43 -3.46 4.59
C ALA A 45 0.87 -4.84 4.11
N ARG A 46 0.13 -5.41 3.17
CA ARG A 46 0.48 -6.63 2.46
C ARG A 46 0.72 -6.30 0.98
N LEU A 47 1.89 -6.64 0.50
CA LEU A 47 2.23 -6.67 -0.92
C LEU A 47 1.90 -8.06 -1.46
N SER A 48 1.02 -8.14 -2.46
CA SER A 48 0.67 -9.39 -3.14
C SER A 48 0.50 -9.14 -4.64
N ALA A 49 0.27 -10.21 -5.41
CA ALA A 49 -0.17 -10.07 -6.80
C ALA A 49 -1.38 -9.15 -6.90
N PHE A 50 -1.43 -8.34 -7.96
CA PHE A 50 -2.60 -7.53 -8.26
C PHE A 50 -3.77 -8.44 -8.63
N ASP A 51 -4.91 -8.23 -7.99
CA ASP A 51 -6.14 -8.97 -8.29
C ASP A 51 -7.24 -7.97 -8.64
N ALA A 52 -7.60 -7.92 -9.92
CA ALA A 52 -8.62 -7.02 -10.42
C ALA A 52 -9.98 -7.16 -9.70
N ALA A 53 -10.30 -8.32 -9.14
CA ALA A 53 -11.55 -8.50 -8.40
C ALA A 53 -11.55 -7.70 -7.08
N HIS A 54 -10.42 -7.65 -6.37
CA HIS A 54 -10.30 -7.02 -5.05
C HIS A 54 -9.65 -5.63 -5.10
N ASP A 55 -8.79 -5.37 -6.08
CA ASP A 55 -7.97 -4.15 -6.19
C ASP A 55 -8.47 -3.18 -7.26
N HIS A 56 -9.69 -3.35 -7.78
CA HIS A 56 -10.28 -2.44 -8.77
C HIS A 56 -10.40 -0.99 -8.26
N CYS A 57 -10.49 -0.79 -6.94
CA CYS A 57 -10.50 0.54 -6.31
C CYS A 57 -9.11 1.01 -5.87
N ALA A 58 -8.05 0.24 -6.13
CA ALA A 58 -6.70 0.59 -5.68
C ALA A 58 -6.12 1.72 -6.54
N ALA A 59 -5.52 2.71 -5.90
CA ALA A 59 -4.93 3.84 -6.62
C ALA A 59 -3.66 3.38 -7.37
N PRO A 60 -3.54 3.63 -8.68
CA PRO A 60 -2.35 3.25 -9.45
C PRO A 60 -1.13 4.07 -9.01
N VAL A 61 -0.01 3.38 -8.83
CA VAL A 61 1.25 3.92 -8.34
C VAL A 61 2.40 3.31 -9.13
N ALA A 62 3.11 4.14 -9.90
CA ALA A 62 4.31 3.71 -10.59
C ALA A 62 5.44 3.33 -9.62
N LEU A 63 6.28 2.35 -9.99
CA LEU A 63 7.45 1.94 -9.22
C LEU A 63 8.36 3.10 -8.80
N ASN A 64 8.57 4.10 -9.66
CA ASN A 64 9.41 5.26 -9.33
C ASN A 64 8.82 6.10 -8.19
N VAL A 65 7.49 6.22 -8.14
CA VAL A 65 6.78 6.89 -7.04
C VAL A 65 6.88 6.04 -5.79
N LEU A 66 6.75 4.71 -5.90
CA LEU A 66 6.95 3.79 -4.78
C LEU A 66 8.35 3.94 -4.16
N ARG A 67 9.40 4.05 -4.98
CA ARG A 67 10.79 4.22 -4.51
C ARG A 67 11.04 5.57 -3.82
N THR A 68 10.51 6.64 -4.40
CA THR A 68 10.77 8.02 -3.96
C THR A 68 9.87 8.43 -2.80
N ARG A 69 8.61 7.98 -2.81
CA ARG A 69 7.56 8.36 -1.86
C ARG A 69 7.06 7.18 -1.02
N ALA A 70 7.90 6.16 -0.83
CA ALA A 70 7.56 4.95 -0.06
C ALA A 70 6.87 5.28 1.27
N ALA A 71 7.44 6.19 2.06
CA ALA A 71 6.87 6.56 3.36
C ALA A 71 5.46 7.19 3.23
N THR A 72 5.24 8.08 2.27
CA THR A 72 3.94 8.72 2.04
C THR A 72 2.89 7.71 1.59
N LEU A 73 3.27 6.81 0.69
CA LEU A 73 2.37 5.76 0.19
C LEU A 73 2.02 4.76 1.29
N VAL A 74 3.00 4.37 2.10
CA VAL A 74 2.77 3.52 3.28
C VAL A 74 1.85 4.22 4.28
N SER A 75 2.00 5.52 4.52
CA SER A 75 1.06 6.27 5.36
C SER A 75 -0.37 6.27 4.81
N ARG A 76 -0.56 6.30 3.48
CA ARG A 76 -1.88 6.16 2.85
C ARG A 76 -2.46 4.77 3.04
N VAL A 77 -1.62 3.74 2.91
CA VAL A 77 -2.04 2.35 3.13
C VAL A 77 -2.34 2.09 4.60
N VAL A 78 -1.57 2.67 5.52
CA VAL A 78 -1.90 2.69 6.95
C VAL A 78 -3.25 3.35 7.18
N ALA A 79 -3.56 4.42 6.43
CA ALA A 79 -4.89 5.02 6.48
C ALA A 79 -5.98 4.13 5.85
N GLY A 80 -5.70 2.94 5.31
CA GLY A 80 -6.70 2.05 4.72
C GLY A 80 -6.90 2.25 3.21
N GLU A 81 -6.00 2.95 2.53
CA GLU A 81 -6.01 3.09 1.07
C GLU A 81 -5.26 1.92 0.41
N SER A 82 -5.89 1.21 -0.53
CA SER A 82 -5.20 0.19 -1.32
C SER A 82 -4.49 0.84 -2.51
N LEU A 83 -3.29 0.36 -2.85
CA LEU A 83 -2.48 0.90 -3.94
C LEU A 83 -2.16 -0.21 -4.96
N ALA A 84 -2.36 0.07 -6.24
CA ALA A 84 -1.94 -0.81 -7.33
C ALA A 84 -0.56 -0.38 -7.83
N ILE A 85 0.42 -1.27 -7.78
CA ILE A 85 1.78 -1.01 -8.22
C ILE A 85 1.88 -1.31 -9.71
N GLU A 86 2.19 -0.28 -10.47
CA GLU A 86 2.37 -0.37 -11.92
C GLU A 86 3.82 -0.64 -12.30
N HIS A 87 4.02 -1.67 -13.13
CA HIS A 87 5.29 -2.01 -13.75
C HIS A 87 5.06 -2.28 -15.24
N LEU A 88 5.95 -1.76 -16.10
CA LEU A 88 5.91 -1.95 -17.57
C LEU A 88 4.56 -1.59 -18.23
N GLY A 89 3.81 -0.65 -17.64
CA GLY A 89 2.53 -0.18 -18.19
C GLY A 89 1.28 -0.93 -17.70
N GLY A 90 1.40 -1.79 -16.68
CA GLY A 90 0.25 -2.47 -16.07
C GLY A 90 0.39 -2.69 -14.57
N ALA A 91 -0.73 -2.87 -13.87
CA ALA A 91 -0.75 -3.24 -12.46
C ALA A 91 -0.31 -4.69 -12.28
N VAL A 92 0.79 -4.90 -11.56
CA VAL A 92 1.41 -6.23 -11.36
C VAL A 92 1.31 -6.70 -9.92
N ALA A 93 1.29 -5.77 -8.98
CA ALA A 93 1.19 -6.04 -7.56
C ALA A 93 0.23 -5.04 -6.91
N ALA A 94 -0.29 -5.39 -5.74
CA ALA A 94 -1.12 -4.51 -4.94
C ALA A 94 -0.56 -4.42 -3.52
N LEU A 95 -0.56 -3.22 -2.96
CA LEU A 95 -0.31 -2.96 -1.56
C LEU A 95 -1.66 -2.76 -0.87
N ARG A 96 -2.06 -3.72 -0.04
CA ARG A 96 -3.32 -3.68 0.71
C ARG A 96 -3.08 -3.33 2.17
N PRO A 97 -3.95 -2.54 2.80
CA PRO A 97 -3.91 -2.36 4.25
C PRO A 97 -4.14 -3.70 4.95
N LEU A 98 -3.34 -3.99 5.97
CA LEU A 98 -3.70 -5.05 6.91
C LEU A 98 -4.86 -4.52 7.76
N GLU A 99 -5.98 -5.24 7.78
CA GLU A 99 -7.23 -4.90 8.47
C GLU A 99 -7.08 -4.50 9.95
N HIS A 100 -5.98 -4.93 10.59
CA HIS A 100 -5.58 -4.49 11.94
C HIS A 100 -5.25 -3.00 12.06
N VAL A 101 -4.92 -2.32 10.97
CA VAL A 101 -4.63 -0.87 10.97
C VAL A 101 -5.90 -0.04 10.81
N ALA A 102 -6.94 -0.57 10.16
CA ALA A 102 -8.19 0.15 9.90
C ALA A 102 -8.98 0.48 11.19
N ARG A 103 -8.77 -0.28 12.29
CA ARG A 103 -9.36 0.04 13.60
C ARG A 103 -8.70 1.22 14.32
N ASP A 104 -7.55 1.69 13.83
CA ASP A 104 -6.78 2.80 14.40
C ASP A 104 -6.87 4.07 13.54
N ARG A 105 -7.93 4.22 12.73
CA ARG A 105 -8.29 5.55 12.21
C ARG A 105 -8.94 6.35 13.35
N PRO A 106 -8.36 7.47 13.82
CA PRO A 106 -9.22 8.55 14.25
C PRO A 106 -10.12 8.88 13.06
N ARG A 107 -11.44 8.85 13.29
CA ARG A 107 -12.42 9.33 12.32
C ARG A 107 -11.90 10.65 11.76
N ARG A 108 -11.92 10.81 10.43
CA ARG A 108 -11.66 12.09 9.78
C ARG A 108 -12.45 13.15 10.55
N LEU A 109 -11.74 14.12 11.13
CA LEU A 109 -12.31 15.43 11.33
C LEU A 109 -12.59 15.95 9.92
N ASP A 110 -13.86 16.24 9.65
CA ASP A 110 -14.30 16.92 8.44
C ASP A 110 -13.44 18.17 8.20
N PRO A 111 -13.02 18.44 6.96
CA PRO A 111 -12.51 19.75 6.61
C PRO A 111 -13.71 20.72 6.55
N GLU A 112 -14.15 21.24 7.69
CA GLU A 112 -14.97 22.46 7.73
C GLU A 112 -14.09 23.65 7.36
N PHE A 113 -13.69 23.71 6.09
CA PHE A 113 -13.14 24.90 5.45
C PHE A 113 -14.28 25.54 4.65
N GLY A 114 -15.17 26.24 5.34
CA GLY A 114 -15.91 27.32 4.73
C GLY A 114 -15.03 28.58 4.79
N PRO A 115 -14.68 29.24 3.67
CA PRO A 115 -14.08 30.56 3.74
C PRO A 115 -15.12 31.52 4.32
N GLY A 116 -14.95 31.92 5.58
CA GLY A 116 -15.74 32.99 6.16
C GLY A 116 -15.57 34.25 5.31
N PRO A 117 -16.67 34.93 4.89
CA PRO A 117 -16.54 36.05 4.00
C PRO A 117 -15.80 37.20 4.69
N LEU A 118 -14.81 37.70 3.97
CA LEU A 118 -14.18 39.00 4.14
C LEU A 118 -15.28 40.06 4.35
N ARG A 119 -15.38 40.62 5.56
CA ARG A 119 -16.10 41.88 5.78
C ARG A 119 -15.07 42.99 5.92
N VAL A 120 -14.95 43.73 4.83
CA VAL A 120 -14.38 45.07 4.73
C VAL A 120 -15.37 46.08 5.32
N ASP A 121 -14.80 47.02 6.07
CA ASP A 121 -15.22 48.39 6.43
C ASP A 121 -16.63 48.70 6.97
N ALA A 122 -16.66 49.29 8.17
CA ALA A 122 -17.26 50.60 8.47
C ALA A 122 -16.67 51.18 9.77
#